data_AF-A0A947T263-F1
#
_entry.id   AF-A0A947T263-F1
#
_cell.length_a   1.000
_cell.length_b   1.000
_cell.length_c   1.000
_cell.angle_alpha   90.00
_cell.angle_beta   90.00
_cell.angle_gamma   90.00
#
_symmetry.space_group_name_H-M   'P 1'
#
loop_
_entity.id
_entity.type
_entity.pdbx_description
1 polymer ?
#
loop_
_entity_poly.entity_id
_entity_poly.type
_entity_poly.pdbx_seq_one_letter_code
_entity_poly.pdbx_strand_id
1 'polypeptide(L)'
;RRSNLKVAEFLASRALGAPRSSTTTFDFSEQDPDLPNVVYFYQLQGQGQMADTYLYGKVIHNLVPTLMHPNEALDGALVCGVYVYGCYKNVTYLHQNNPIIWEMQARHGKDLNFAGVIINRGHNYTQEEKERSSRWAAKLAGFLEADGAVFTAEGGGNSAIDMMLAVQYMEKAGIKSVVVSSEAAGADGYDFPLFYTVPEADAIVSVGSEDEVFEMPKVAKVIGGDTLAVDGLPAEGPYSLKMYFQFCGSQQVGGNLLVGREH
;
A
#
# COMPACT_ATOMS: atom_id res chain seq x y z
N ARG A 1 -8.12 9.45 19.39
CA ARG A 1 -9.11 8.51 18.79
C ARG A 1 -10.52 9.09 18.70
N ARG A 2 -11.20 9.47 19.81
CA ARG A 2 -12.60 9.99 19.77
C ARG A 2 -12.77 11.26 18.90
N SER A 3 -11.81 12.19 18.96
CA SER A 3 -11.84 13.39 18.10
C SER A 3 -11.74 13.05 16.61
N ASN A 4 -10.82 12.16 16.22
CA ASN A 4 -10.68 11.71 14.82
C ASN A 4 -11.97 11.05 14.31
N LEU A 5 -12.62 10.22 15.14
CA LEU A 5 -13.91 9.61 14.78
C LEU A 5 -15.00 10.66 14.57
N LYS A 6 -15.08 11.68 15.43
CA LYS A 6 -16.04 12.79 15.26
C LYS A 6 -15.78 13.60 13.99
N VAL A 7 -14.51 13.84 13.65
CA VAL A 7 -14.15 14.54 12.41
C VAL A 7 -14.52 13.69 11.20
N ALA A 8 -14.21 12.39 11.21
CA ALA A 8 -14.58 11.48 10.13
C ALA A 8 -16.10 11.40 9.94
N GLU A 9 -16.86 11.24 11.04
CA GLU A 9 -18.32 11.26 11.04
C GLU A 9 -18.87 12.59 10.49
N PHE A 10 -18.31 13.71 10.95
CA PHE A 10 -18.70 15.02 10.44
C PHE A 10 -18.44 15.16 8.94
N LEU A 11 -17.25 14.82 8.44
CA LEU A 11 -16.92 14.88 7.02
C LEU A 11 -17.83 13.98 6.20
N ALA A 12 -18.06 12.73 6.63
CA ALA A 12 -18.98 11.81 5.98
C ALA A 12 -20.41 12.38 5.94
N SER A 13 -20.88 12.98 7.04
CA SER A 13 -22.22 13.59 7.11
C SER A 13 -22.41 14.74 6.13
N ARG A 14 -21.33 15.44 5.73
CA ARG A 14 -21.39 16.50 4.71
C ARG A 14 -21.44 15.95 3.29
N ALA A 15 -20.95 14.74 3.07
CA ALA A 15 -21.00 14.07 1.77
C ALA A 15 -22.31 13.31 1.54
N LEU A 16 -23.10 13.02 2.59
CA LEU A 16 -24.38 12.34 2.46
C LEU A 16 -25.34 13.11 1.55
N GLY A 17 -25.76 12.47 0.45
CA GLY A 17 -26.68 13.06 -0.52
C GLY A 17 -26.07 14.12 -1.44
N ALA A 18 -24.76 14.37 -1.34
CA ALA A 18 -24.08 15.24 -2.29
C ALA A 18 -24.10 14.61 -3.70
N PRO A 19 -24.30 15.41 -4.77
CA PRO A 19 -24.23 14.90 -6.13
C PRO A 19 -22.82 14.38 -6.44
N ARG A 20 -22.74 13.28 -7.20
CA ARG A 20 -21.46 12.75 -7.67
C ARG A 20 -20.90 13.68 -8.73
N SER A 21 -19.64 14.12 -8.58
CA SER A 21 -18.98 14.96 -9.59
C SER A 21 -18.71 14.20 -10.89
N SER A 22 -18.45 12.90 -10.81
CA SER A 22 -18.25 12.03 -11.97
C SER A 22 -18.65 10.59 -11.64
N THR A 23 -18.78 9.76 -12.66
CA THR A 23 -18.96 8.32 -12.53
C THR A 23 -18.12 7.64 -13.59
N THR A 24 -17.33 6.66 -13.17
CA THR A 24 -16.55 5.80 -14.06
C THR A 24 -17.06 4.38 -13.88
N THR A 25 -17.25 3.66 -14.98
CA THR A 25 -17.68 2.27 -14.97
C THR A 25 -16.60 1.43 -15.62
N PHE A 26 -16.25 0.33 -14.95
CA PHE A 26 -15.37 -0.69 -15.47
C PHE A 26 -16.19 -1.93 -15.79
N ASP A 27 -15.96 -2.49 -16.96
CA ASP A 27 -16.61 -3.71 -17.40
C ASP A 27 -15.68 -4.90 -17.14
N PHE A 28 -16.18 -5.88 -16.41
CA PHE A 28 -15.50 -7.13 -16.06
C PHE A 28 -16.25 -8.34 -16.64
N SER A 29 -17.21 -8.12 -17.53
CA SER A 29 -18.07 -9.18 -18.07
C SER A 29 -17.35 -10.05 -19.11
N GLU A 30 -16.34 -9.51 -19.79
CA GLU A 30 -15.57 -10.21 -20.82
C GLU A 30 -14.08 -10.19 -20.46
N GLN A 31 -13.47 -11.38 -20.40
CA GLN A 31 -12.02 -11.54 -20.39
C GLN A 31 -11.60 -11.94 -21.80
N ASP A 32 -10.51 -11.35 -22.29
CA ASP A 32 -9.93 -11.72 -23.58
C ASP A 32 -8.97 -12.90 -23.37
N PRO A 33 -9.26 -14.11 -23.90
CA PRO A 33 -8.41 -15.29 -23.70
C PRO A 33 -6.98 -15.13 -24.24
N ASP A 34 -6.74 -14.17 -25.13
CA ASP A 34 -5.42 -13.90 -25.71
C ASP A 34 -4.58 -12.92 -24.86
N LEU A 35 -5.17 -12.31 -23.82
CA LEU A 35 -4.48 -11.39 -22.91
C LEU A 35 -4.00 -12.08 -21.62
N PRO A 36 -2.86 -11.65 -21.04
CA PRO A 36 -2.36 -12.22 -19.81
C PRO A 36 -3.26 -11.89 -18.62
N ASN A 37 -3.49 -12.87 -17.75
CA ASN A 37 -4.17 -12.66 -16.47
C ASN A 37 -3.21 -12.05 -15.46
N VAL A 38 -3.57 -10.91 -14.89
CA VAL A 38 -2.74 -10.20 -13.92
C VAL A 38 -3.49 -10.00 -12.62
N VAL A 39 -2.90 -10.41 -11.51
CA VAL A 39 -3.42 -10.16 -10.15
C VAL A 39 -2.70 -8.99 -9.48
N TYR A 40 -3.37 -8.37 -8.52
CA TYR A 40 -2.73 -7.41 -7.63
C TYR A 40 -2.53 -8.03 -6.25
N PHE A 41 -1.26 -8.27 -5.87
CA PHE A 41 -0.91 -8.65 -4.52
C PHE A 41 -0.81 -7.39 -3.65
N TYR A 42 -1.77 -7.25 -2.74
CA TYR A 42 -1.87 -6.09 -1.86
C TYR A 42 -1.67 -6.49 -0.40
N GLN A 43 -0.43 -6.31 0.07
CA GLN A 43 -0.07 -6.57 1.45
C GLN A 43 -0.36 -5.38 2.35
N LEU A 44 -1.11 -5.64 3.41
CA LEU A 44 -1.57 -4.65 4.38
C LEU A 44 -0.79 -4.76 5.69
N GLN A 45 -0.60 -3.63 6.36
CA GLN A 45 0.07 -3.60 7.66
C GLN A 45 -0.82 -4.25 8.74
N GLY A 46 -0.23 -5.15 9.53
CA GLY A 46 -0.94 -5.87 10.60
C GLY A 46 -0.01 -6.30 11.73
N GLN A 47 0.78 -5.38 12.27
CA GLN A 47 1.81 -5.67 13.28
C GLN A 47 1.25 -5.71 14.72
N GLY A 48 0.10 -5.07 14.96
CA GLY A 48 -0.51 -4.98 16.28
C GLY A 48 -1.04 -3.58 16.60
N GLN A 49 -1.28 -3.32 17.89
CA GLN A 49 -1.94 -2.10 18.34
C GLN A 49 -1.28 -0.82 17.76
N MET A 50 -2.09 0.07 17.18
CA MET A 50 -1.66 1.29 16.47
C MET A 50 -0.90 1.05 15.16
N ALA A 51 -0.82 -0.18 14.68
CA ALA A 51 -0.15 -0.60 13.45
C ALA A 51 -1.00 -1.65 12.72
N ASP A 52 -2.33 -1.48 12.75
CA ASP A 52 -3.29 -2.42 12.17
C ASP A 52 -4.13 -1.75 11.10
N THR A 53 -4.24 -2.38 9.94
CA THR A 53 -5.27 -2.09 8.95
C THR A 53 -6.52 -2.94 9.24
N TYR A 54 -7.69 -2.33 9.11
CA TYR A 54 -8.96 -3.00 9.33
C TYR A 54 -9.57 -3.44 8.00
N LEU A 55 -9.95 -4.71 7.91
CA LEU A 55 -10.71 -5.29 6.81
C LEU A 55 -12.15 -5.52 7.28
N TYR A 56 -13.13 -4.88 6.65
CA TYR A 56 -14.54 -4.85 7.07
C TYR A 56 -14.72 -4.55 8.57
N GLY A 57 -13.94 -3.61 9.08
CA GLY A 57 -13.98 -3.19 10.49
C GLY A 57 -13.32 -4.14 11.48
N LYS A 58 -12.62 -5.19 11.02
CA LYS A 58 -11.88 -6.15 11.88
C LYS A 58 -10.39 -6.08 11.60
N VAL A 59 -9.58 -6.25 12.65
CA VAL A 59 -8.12 -6.37 12.50
C VAL A 59 -7.76 -7.66 11.76
N ILE A 60 -6.68 -7.62 10.99
CA ILE A 60 -6.28 -8.70 10.07
C ILE A 60 -5.27 -9.69 10.67
N HIS A 61 -5.10 -9.76 11.99
CA HIS A 61 -4.04 -10.60 12.61
C HIS A 61 -4.06 -12.06 12.17
N ASN A 62 -5.24 -12.66 12.01
CA ASN A 62 -5.37 -14.07 11.59
C ASN A 62 -5.82 -14.20 10.13
N LEU A 63 -5.56 -13.19 9.31
CA LEU A 63 -5.91 -13.22 7.89
C LEU A 63 -5.05 -14.28 7.18
N VAL A 64 -5.71 -15.34 6.73
CA VAL A 64 -5.18 -16.16 5.64
C VAL A 64 -5.40 -15.37 4.35
N PRO A 65 -4.42 -15.26 3.43
CA PRO A 65 -4.60 -14.47 2.23
C PRO A 65 -5.88 -14.84 1.51
N THR A 66 -6.58 -13.84 1.02
CA THR A 66 -7.93 -13.98 0.45
C THR A 66 -8.09 -13.13 -0.78
N LEU A 67 -9.09 -13.47 -1.59
CA LEU A 67 -9.49 -12.66 -2.73
C LEU A 67 -10.39 -11.52 -2.26
N MET A 68 -10.23 -10.39 -2.92
CA MET A 68 -11.04 -9.20 -2.78
C MET A 68 -11.38 -8.70 -4.18
N HIS A 69 -12.64 -8.38 -4.39
CA HIS A 69 -13.05 -7.68 -5.60
C HIS A 69 -12.49 -6.24 -5.54
N PRO A 70 -11.93 -5.68 -6.63
CA PRO A 70 -11.31 -4.36 -6.61
C PRO A 70 -12.20 -3.25 -6.02
N ASN A 71 -13.50 -3.26 -6.38
CA ASN A 71 -14.48 -2.31 -5.83
C ASN A 71 -14.63 -2.39 -4.30
N GLU A 72 -14.37 -3.52 -3.64
CA GLU A 72 -14.47 -3.59 -2.19
C GLU A 72 -13.43 -2.69 -1.51
N ALA A 73 -12.20 -2.63 -2.04
CA ALA A 73 -11.19 -1.69 -1.56
C ALA A 73 -11.62 -0.23 -1.80
N LEU A 74 -12.14 0.08 -2.99
CA LEU A 74 -12.61 1.42 -3.37
C LEU A 74 -13.82 1.87 -2.54
N ASP A 75 -14.71 0.94 -2.19
CA ASP A 75 -15.91 1.17 -1.37
C ASP A 75 -15.61 1.23 0.13
N GLY A 76 -14.34 1.13 0.54
CA GLY A 76 -13.90 1.33 1.91
C GLY A 76 -13.88 0.07 2.78
N ALA A 77 -13.75 -1.12 2.19
CA ALA A 77 -13.49 -2.35 2.95
C ALA A 77 -12.22 -2.26 3.81
N LEU A 78 -11.24 -1.45 3.38
CA LEU A 78 -9.97 -1.23 4.05
C LEU A 78 -9.93 0.13 4.76
N VAL A 79 -9.67 0.11 6.06
CA VAL A 79 -9.55 1.32 6.88
C VAL A 79 -8.20 1.32 7.60
N CYS A 80 -7.44 2.40 7.41
CA CYS A 80 -6.12 2.53 8.01
C CYS A 80 -6.21 2.82 9.51
N GLY A 81 -5.66 1.92 10.34
CA GLY A 81 -5.43 2.13 11.76
C GLY A 81 -3.95 2.26 12.12
N VAL A 82 -3.09 2.47 11.12
CA VAL A 82 -1.64 2.57 11.28
C VAL A 82 -1.25 4.00 11.71
N TYR A 83 -0.59 4.12 12.85
CA TYR A 83 -0.04 5.37 13.41
C TYR A 83 1.48 5.37 13.46
N VAL A 84 2.10 4.21 13.21
CA VAL A 84 3.55 4.03 13.14
C VAL A 84 4.03 4.24 11.71
N TYR A 85 5.26 4.73 11.56
CA TYR A 85 5.94 4.91 10.27
C TYR A 85 5.18 5.83 9.30
N GLY A 86 5.45 7.14 9.39
CA GLY A 86 4.76 8.15 8.57
C GLY A 86 4.84 7.86 7.07
N CYS A 87 6.00 7.46 6.58
CA CYS A 87 6.29 7.30 5.16
C CYS A 87 5.56 6.15 4.47
N TYR A 88 5.46 4.99 5.11
CA TYR A 88 4.87 3.76 4.53
C TYR A 88 3.35 3.70 4.56
N LYS A 89 2.73 4.65 5.26
CA LYS A 89 1.32 4.58 5.61
C LYS A 89 0.42 4.69 4.38
N ASN A 90 -0.49 3.73 4.23
CA ASN A 90 -1.61 3.84 3.30
C ASN A 90 -2.82 4.34 4.08
N VAL A 91 -3.13 5.64 4.00
CA VAL A 91 -4.34 6.18 4.63
C VAL A 91 -5.60 5.60 3.99
N THR A 92 -6.72 5.60 4.71
CA THR A 92 -8.02 5.14 4.19
C THR A 92 -8.35 5.75 2.82
N TYR A 93 -8.04 7.04 2.63
CA TYR A 93 -8.21 7.70 1.33
C TYR A 93 -7.43 7.00 0.20
N LEU A 94 -6.19 6.56 0.44
CA LEU A 94 -5.37 5.88 -0.56
C LEU A 94 -5.83 4.43 -0.80
N HIS A 95 -6.38 3.74 0.20
CA HIS A 95 -7.04 2.46 -0.06
C HIS A 95 -8.26 2.63 -0.98
N GLN A 96 -9.08 3.67 -0.74
CA GLN A 96 -10.27 3.97 -1.52
C GLN A 96 -9.97 4.58 -2.90
N ASN A 97 -8.76 5.10 -3.10
CA ASN A 97 -8.30 5.72 -4.34
C ASN A 97 -7.02 5.04 -4.85
N ASN A 98 -6.91 3.73 -4.65
CA ASN A 98 -5.68 2.99 -4.96
C ASN A 98 -5.40 3.06 -6.48
N PRO A 99 -4.31 3.73 -6.93
CA PRO A 99 -4.06 3.96 -8.35
C PRO A 99 -3.76 2.67 -9.12
N ILE A 100 -3.17 1.66 -8.47
CA ILE A 100 -2.90 0.37 -9.11
C ILE A 100 -4.23 -0.32 -9.43
N ILE A 101 -5.17 -0.32 -8.48
CA ILE A 101 -6.52 -0.83 -8.74
C ILE A 101 -7.14 -0.06 -9.91
N TRP A 102 -7.18 1.27 -9.84
CA TRP A 102 -7.76 2.10 -10.92
C TRP A 102 -7.16 1.81 -12.30
N GLU A 103 -5.84 1.71 -12.39
CA GLU A 103 -5.14 1.46 -13.64
C GLU A 103 -5.40 0.04 -14.17
N MET A 104 -5.35 -0.97 -13.30
CA MET A 104 -5.63 -2.35 -13.69
C MET A 104 -7.08 -2.53 -14.16
N GLN A 105 -8.05 -1.87 -13.52
CA GLN A 105 -9.44 -1.87 -14.01
C GLN A 105 -9.57 -1.17 -15.38
N ALA A 106 -8.85 -0.07 -15.60
CA ALA A 106 -8.90 0.66 -16.87
C ALA A 106 -8.26 -0.10 -18.05
N ARG A 107 -7.32 -1.01 -17.73
CA ARG A 107 -6.56 -1.84 -18.67
C ARG A 107 -7.16 -3.22 -18.93
N HIS A 108 -8.08 -3.67 -18.06
CA HIS A 108 -8.82 -4.92 -18.20
C HIS A 108 -9.45 -5.04 -19.60
N GLY A 109 -9.24 -6.18 -20.27
CA GLY A 109 -9.77 -6.47 -21.61
C GLY A 109 -9.12 -5.68 -22.75
N LYS A 110 -8.01 -4.95 -22.50
CA LYS A 110 -7.30 -4.16 -23.53
C LYS A 110 -5.88 -4.63 -23.76
N ASP A 111 -5.12 -4.76 -22.68
CA ASP A 111 -3.74 -5.25 -22.71
C ASP A 111 -3.38 -6.21 -21.56
N LEU A 112 -4.33 -6.43 -20.63
CA LEU A 112 -4.32 -7.48 -19.62
C LEU A 112 -5.75 -7.84 -19.20
N ASN A 113 -5.92 -8.99 -18.55
CA ASN A 113 -7.11 -9.31 -17.78
C ASN A 113 -6.81 -9.10 -16.29
N PHE A 114 -7.38 -8.08 -15.68
CA PHE A 114 -7.30 -7.92 -14.22
C PHE A 114 -8.10 -9.02 -13.51
N ALA A 115 -7.40 -10.02 -13.00
CA ALA A 115 -8.00 -11.24 -12.45
C ALA A 115 -8.44 -11.11 -10.98
N GLY A 116 -7.99 -10.07 -10.27
CA GLY A 116 -8.46 -9.73 -8.92
C GLY A 116 -7.37 -9.25 -7.98
N VAL A 117 -7.76 -8.94 -6.74
CA VAL A 117 -6.86 -8.50 -5.68
C VAL A 117 -6.66 -9.63 -4.66
N ILE A 118 -5.41 -9.97 -4.38
CA ILE A 118 -5.02 -10.90 -3.31
C ILE A 118 -4.59 -10.05 -2.12
N ILE A 119 -5.41 -10.04 -1.06
CA ILE A 119 -5.08 -9.34 0.17
C ILE A 119 -4.25 -10.24 1.06
N ASN A 120 -3.12 -9.72 1.53
CA ASN A 120 -2.21 -10.41 2.46
C ASN A 120 -1.96 -9.57 3.71
N ARG A 121 -1.77 -10.23 4.86
CA ARG A 121 -1.25 -9.58 6.07
C ARG A 121 0.28 -9.54 6.00
N GLY A 122 0.86 -8.35 6.13
CA GLY A 122 2.28 -8.16 6.36
C GLY A 122 2.65 -8.29 7.83
N HIS A 123 3.93 -8.53 8.10
CA HIS A 123 4.47 -8.65 9.47
C HIS A 123 3.97 -9.92 10.19
N ASN A 124 3.94 -11.07 9.49
CA ASN A 124 3.77 -12.36 10.18
C ASN A 124 4.96 -12.60 11.13
N TYR A 125 4.70 -13.15 12.32
CA TYR A 125 5.65 -13.12 13.42
C TYR A 125 6.76 -14.17 13.27
N THR A 126 6.42 -15.32 12.72
CA THR A 126 7.37 -16.42 12.52
C THR A 126 7.66 -16.65 11.04
N GLN A 127 8.84 -17.17 10.72
CA GLN A 127 9.21 -17.54 9.35
C GLN A 127 8.22 -18.55 8.73
N GLU A 128 7.74 -19.51 9.53
CA GLU A 128 6.75 -20.51 9.08
C GLU A 128 5.43 -19.84 8.66
N GLU A 129 4.95 -18.86 9.43
CA GLU A 129 3.76 -18.09 9.07
C GLU A 129 3.97 -17.29 7.78
N LYS A 130 5.14 -16.66 7.60
CA LYS A 130 5.48 -15.93 6.37
C LYS A 130 5.44 -16.85 5.14
N GLU A 131 6.08 -18.02 5.24
CA GLU A 131 6.08 -19.01 4.15
C GLU A 131 4.68 -19.57 3.88
N ARG A 132 3.92 -19.90 4.94
CA ARG A 132 2.55 -20.38 4.82
C ARG A 132 1.66 -19.37 4.12
N SER A 133 1.73 -18.10 4.53
CA SER A 133 0.96 -17.02 3.92
C SER A 133 1.35 -16.83 2.45
N SER A 134 2.65 -16.76 2.16
CA SER A 134 3.17 -16.55 0.81
C SER A 134 2.81 -17.69 -0.15
N ARG A 135 2.92 -18.95 0.28
CA ARG A 135 2.47 -20.11 -0.52
C ARG A 135 0.97 -20.10 -0.77
N TRP A 136 0.18 -19.65 0.21
CA TRP A 136 -1.27 -19.55 0.05
C TRP A 136 -1.65 -18.47 -0.97
N ALA A 137 -0.98 -17.32 -0.94
CA ALA A 137 -1.17 -16.27 -1.93
C ALA A 137 -0.80 -16.75 -3.35
N ALA A 138 0.33 -17.46 -3.51
CA ALA A 138 0.71 -18.04 -4.80
C ALA A 138 -0.31 -19.08 -5.30
N LYS A 139 -0.87 -19.89 -4.39
CA LYS A 139 -1.95 -20.83 -4.72
C LYS A 139 -3.21 -20.10 -5.21
N LEU A 140 -3.60 -19.00 -4.58
CA LEU A 140 -4.75 -18.20 -5.02
C LEU A 140 -4.51 -17.59 -6.40
N ALA A 141 -3.31 -17.05 -6.65
CA ALA A 141 -2.94 -16.54 -7.96
C ALA A 141 -2.99 -17.64 -9.03
N GLY A 142 -2.55 -18.85 -8.72
CA GLY A 142 -2.68 -20.01 -9.61
C GLY A 142 -4.12 -20.43 -9.90
N PHE A 143 -5.04 -20.31 -8.93
CA PHE A 143 -6.48 -20.56 -9.18
C PHE A 143 -7.12 -19.48 -10.06
N LEU A 144 -6.53 -18.29 -10.10
CA LEU A 144 -6.92 -17.22 -11.02
C LEU A 144 -6.19 -17.30 -12.36
N GLU A 145 -5.45 -18.39 -12.60
CA GLU A 145 -4.66 -18.61 -13.82
C GLU A 145 -3.78 -17.40 -14.15
N ALA A 146 -3.22 -16.76 -13.13
CA ALA A 146 -2.44 -15.53 -13.29
C ALA A 146 -1.11 -15.81 -14.01
N ASP A 147 -0.84 -15.06 -15.06
CA ASP A 147 0.46 -14.98 -15.73
C ASP A 147 1.38 -13.96 -15.04
N GLY A 148 0.79 -12.95 -14.42
CA GLY A 148 1.51 -11.84 -13.79
C GLY A 148 0.90 -11.38 -12.46
N ALA A 149 1.72 -10.72 -11.63
CA ALA A 149 1.34 -10.16 -10.35
C ALA A 149 2.06 -8.83 -10.08
N VAL A 150 1.30 -7.79 -9.77
CA VAL A 150 1.83 -6.50 -9.28
C VAL A 150 1.82 -6.54 -7.75
N PHE A 151 2.92 -6.15 -7.11
CA PHE A 151 3.08 -6.22 -5.65
C PHE A 151 3.20 -4.83 -5.03
N THR A 152 2.45 -4.63 -3.94
CA THR A 152 2.71 -3.57 -2.95
C THR A 152 2.57 -4.14 -1.55
N ALA A 153 3.35 -3.62 -0.63
CA ALA A 153 3.38 -3.91 0.78
C ALA A 153 3.40 -2.63 1.62
N GLU A 154 2.39 -2.48 2.47
CA GLU A 154 2.43 -1.50 3.54
C GLU A 154 3.40 -1.96 4.64
N GLY A 155 4.21 -1.01 5.14
CA GLY A 155 5.21 -1.24 6.18
C GLY A 155 6.62 -1.51 5.65
N GLY A 156 7.61 -1.45 6.55
CA GLY A 156 9.03 -1.71 6.26
C GLY A 156 9.60 -2.86 7.09
N GLY A 157 10.91 -3.08 6.98
CA GLY A 157 11.63 -4.06 7.80
C GLY A 157 11.08 -5.48 7.68
N ASN A 158 10.58 -6.04 8.78
CA ASN A 158 10.07 -7.42 8.84
C ASN A 158 8.93 -7.71 7.83
N SER A 159 8.09 -6.71 7.51
CA SER A 159 7.03 -6.83 6.50
C SER A 159 7.59 -7.07 5.09
N ALA A 160 8.80 -6.60 4.78
CA ALA A 160 9.41 -6.78 3.46
C ALA A 160 9.71 -8.26 3.16
N ILE A 161 9.97 -9.07 4.19
CA ILE A 161 10.21 -10.50 4.05
C ILE A 161 8.94 -11.21 3.55
N ASP A 162 7.75 -10.83 4.05
CA ASP A 162 6.48 -11.41 3.60
C ASP A 162 6.26 -11.18 2.09
N MET A 163 6.51 -9.96 1.61
CA MET A 163 6.34 -9.61 0.20
C MET A 163 7.31 -10.37 -0.69
N MET A 164 8.59 -10.42 -0.32
CA MET A 164 9.62 -11.08 -1.12
C MET A 164 9.47 -12.60 -1.14
N LEU A 165 9.00 -13.21 -0.05
CA LEU A 165 8.63 -14.64 -0.07
C LEU A 165 7.42 -14.87 -0.98
N ALA A 166 6.41 -14.00 -0.98
CA ALA A 166 5.28 -14.10 -1.89
C ALA A 166 5.72 -14.00 -3.37
N VAL A 167 6.63 -13.06 -3.68
CA VAL A 167 7.29 -12.97 -4.99
C VAL A 167 7.95 -14.30 -5.36
N GLN A 168 8.81 -14.82 -4.48
CA GLN A 168 9.52 -16.08 -4.74
C GLN A 168 8.57 -17.25 -5.01
N TYR A 169 7.49 -17.40 -4.23
CA TYR A 169 6.55 -18.51 -4.43
C TYR A 169 5.69 -18.34 -5.68
N MET A 170 5.34 -17.11 -6.06
CA MET A 170 4.63 -16.83 -7.32
C MET A 170 5.53 -17.10 -8.54
N GLU A 171 6.77 -16.63 -8.53
CA GLU A 171 7.74 -16.89 -9.61
C GLU A 171 8.06 -18.37 -9.78
N LYS A 172 8.22 -19.11 -8.67
CA LYS A 172 8.38 -20.58 -8.69
C LYS A 172 7.15 -21.31 -9.23
N ALA A 173 5.97 -20.70 -9.17
CA ALA A 173 4.74 -21.21 -9.76
C ALA A 173 4.55 -20.78 -11.23
N GLY A 174 5.50 -20.04 -11.81
CA GLY A 174 5.43 -19.55 -13.19
C GLY A 174 4.72 -18.21 -13.36
N ILE A 175 4.37 -17.53 -12.26
CA ILE A 175 3.64 -16.26 -12.26
C ILE A 175 4.66 -15.12 -12.15
N LYS A 176 4.72 -14.26 -13.17
CA LYS A 176 5.69 -13.16 -13.21
C LYS A 176 5.35 -12.03 -12.26
N SER A 177 6.36 -11.47 -11.62
CA SER A 177 6.18 -10.51 -10.53
C SER A 177 6.81 -9.15 -10.87
N VAL A 178 6.10 -8.08 -10.51
CA VAL A 178 6.65 -6.72 -10.50
C VAL A 178 6.38 -6.11 -9.13
N VAL A 179 7.43 -5.65 -8.47
CA VAL A 179 7.34 -5.06 -7.13
C VAL A 179 7.38 -3.54 -7.22
N VAL A 180 6.45 -2.87 -6.57
CA VAL A 180 6.53 -1.42 -6.33
C VAL A 180 6.99 -1.22 -4.88
N SER A 181 8.19 -0.67 -4.67
CA SER A 181 8.78 -0.50 -3.33
C SER A 181 9.53 0.81 -3.20
N SER A 182 9.63 1.35 -1.98
CA SER A 182 10.63 2.35 -1.65
C SER A 182 11.91 1.67 -1.18
N GLU A 183 13.01 2.42 -1.24
CA GLU A 183 14.34 1.96 -0.83
C GLU A 183 14.74 2.57 0.52
N ALA A 184 15.56 1.82 1.27
CA ALA A 184 16.21 2.21 2.52
C ALA A 184 17.73 2.08 2.36
N ALA A 185 18.30 2.93 1.49
CA ALA A 185 19.69 2.84 1.06
C ALA A 185 20.66 3.69 1.91
N GLY A 186 20.20 4.23 3.04
CA GLY A 186 21.01 5.11 3.88
C GLY A 186 21.14 6.51 3.26
N ALA A 187 21.71 7.44 4.04
CA ALA A 187 21.83 8.85 3.62
C ALA A 187 22.83 9.05 2.46
N ASP A 188 23.76 8.12 2.26
CA ASP A 188 24.77 8.11 1.21
C ASP A 188 24.46 7.14 0.06
N GLY A 189 23.36 6.37 0.17
CA GLY A 189 22.89 5.46 -0.87
C GLY A 189 23.64 4.13 -0.95
N TYR A 190 24.48 3.78 0.02
CA TYR A 190 25.30 2.57 0.00
C TYR A 190 24.79 1.43 0.90
N ASP A 191 23.77 1.67 1.71
CA ASP A 191 23.16 0.59 2.50
C ASP A 191 22.37 -0.36 1.59
N PHE A 192 22.12 -1.56 2.11
CA PHE A 192 21.33 -2.55 1.40
C PHE A 192 19.88 -2.04 1.24
N PRO A 193 19.43 -1.71 0.01
CA PRO A 193 18.28 -0.83 -0.21
C PRO A 193 16.94 -1.48 0.13
N LEU A 194 16.89 -2.80 0.24
CA LEU A 194 15.70 -3.56 0.59
C LEU A 194 16.04 -4.46 1.76
N PHE A 195 15.24 -4.46 2.82
CA PHE A 195 15.56 -5.24 4.03
C PHE A 195 15.79 -6.75 3.78
N TYR A 196 15.16 -7.29 2.74
CA TYR A 196 15.30 -8.66 2.29
C TYR A 196 15.06 -8.72 0.78
N THR A 197 15.74 -9.63 0.08
CA THR A 197 15.59 -9.83 -1.36
C THR A 197 15.63 -11.31 -1.69
N VAL A 198 14.99 -11.68 -2.79
CA VAL A 198 15.07 -13.01 -3.39
C VAL A 198 15.57 -12.87 -4.84
N PRO A 199 16.33 -13.83 -5.40
CA PRO A 199 16.82 -13.74 -6.77
C PRO A 199 15.72 -13.59 -7.82
N GLU A 200 14.51 -14.07 -7.50
CA GLU A 200 13.34 -13.98 -8.38
C GLU A 200 12.72 -12.58 -8.46
N ALA A 201 13.09 -11.66 -7.56
CA ALA A 201 12.61 -10.27 -7.58
C ALA A 201 13.49 -9.41 -8.50
N ASP A 202 13.40 -9.64 -9.81
CA ASP A 202 14.24 -8.98 -10.82
C ASP A 202 13.57 -7.78 -11.52
N ALA A 203 12.27 -7.55 -11.26
CA ALA A 203 11.52 -6.39 -11.73
C ALA A 203 10.98 -5.56 -10.55
N ILE A 204 11.68 -4.47 -10.22
CA ILE A 204 11.33 -3.57 -9.11
C ILE A 204 11.19 -2.14 -9.65
N VAL A 205 10.05 -1.52 -9.36
CA VAL A 205 9.77 -0.10 -9.59
C VAL A 205 9.98 0.64 -8.28
N SER A 206 11.01 1.48 -8.25
CA SER A 206 11.31 2.33 -7.09
C SER A 206 10.36 3.53 -7.03
N VAL A 207 9.79 3.81 -5.86
CA VAL A 207 9.01 5.04 -5.59
C VAL A 207 9.81 6.11 -4.83
N GLY A 208 11.12 5.91 -4.70
CA GLY A 208 12.04 6.81 -4.00
C GLY A 208 12.65 6.18 -2.75
N SER A 209 13.50 6.97 -2.08
CA SER A 209 14.23 6.55 -0.88
C SER A 209 13.59 7.13 0.39
N GLU A 210 13.43 6.30 1.42
CA GLU A 210 12.98 6.77 2.73
C GLU A 210 14.05 7.62 3.45
N ASP A 211 15.30 7.46 3.06
CA ASP A 211 16.45 8.17 3.63
C ASP A 211 16.71 9.53 2.98
N GLU A 212 16.01 9.85 1.88
CA GLU A 212 16.11 11.13 1.22
C GLU A 212 15.76 12.26 2.20
N VAL A 213 16.66 13.23 2.34
CA VAL A 213 16.48 14.38 3.23
C VAL A 213 15.83 15.51 2.46
N PHE A 214 14.71 16.01 2.98
CA PHE A 214 14.02 17.17 2.42
C PHE A 214 14.13 18.38 3.34
N GLU A 215 14.38 19.54 2.75
CA GLU A 215 14.43 20.83 3.45
C GLU A 215 13.02 21.38 3.64
N MET A 216 12.58 21.47 4.90
CA MET A 216 11.29 22.06 5.24
C MET A 216 11.47 23.56 5.51
N PRO A 217 10.82 24.43 4.74
CA PRO A 217 10.91 25.87 4.95
C PRO A 217 10.19 26.27 6.24
N LYS A 218 10.53 27.45 6.77
CA LYS A 218 9.79 28.03 7.88
C LYS A 218 8.32 28.26 7.49
N VAL A 219 7.39 27.81 8.32
CA VAL A 219 5.95 28.05 8.10
C VAL A 219 5.49 29.35 8.76
N ALA A 220 4.52 30.02 8.15
CA ALA A 220 3.96 31.26 8.70
C ALA A 220 3.09 31.03 9.95
N LYS A 221 2.57 29.81 10.12
CA LYS A 221 1.66 29.45 11.21
C LYS A 221 1.81 27.98 11.59
N VAL A 222 2.01 27.73 12.87
CA VAL A 222 1.96 26.38 13.46
C VAL A 222 0.54 26.12 13.99
N ILE A 223 0.03 24.92 13.76
CA ILE A 223 -1.23 24.43 14.32
C ILE A 223 -0.92 23.19 15.15
N GLY A 224 -1.08 23.27 16.47
CA GLY A 224 -0.80 22.15 17.38
C GLY A 224 0.23 22.54 18.44
N GLY A 225 1.26 21.71 18.62
CA GLY A 225 2.36 21.96 19.55
C GLY A 225 3.50 22.75 18.93
N ASP A 226 4.41 23.24 19.77
CA ASP A 226 5.52 24.13 19.37
C ASP A 226 6.77 23.35 18.92
N THR A 227 6.79 22.03 19.10
CA THR A 227 7.90 21.15 18.73
C THR A 227 7.42 19.89 18.00
N LEU A 228 8.28 19.35 17.15
CA LEU A 228 8.12 18.04 16.56
C LEU A 228 8.55 16.95 17.55
N ALA A 229 7.88 15.79 17.48
CA ALA A 229 8.28 14.61 18.24
C ALA A 229 9.65 14.05 17.80
N VAL A 230 10.11 14.43 16.60
CA VAL A 230 11.44 14.12 16.07
C VAL A 230 12.43 15.12 16.67
N ASP A 231 13.27 14.64 17.59
CA ASP A 231 14.38 15.37 18.21
C ASP A 231 14.02 16.72 18.87
N GLY A 232 12.74 16.98 19.13
CA GLY A 232 12.27 18.22 19.77
C GLY A 232 12.45 19.47 18.90
N LEU A 233 12.61 19.31 17.58
CA LEU A 233 12.80 20.42 16.65
C LEU A 233 11.65 21.44 16.74
N PRO A 234 11.90 22.76 16.62
CA PRO A 234 10.84 23.75 16.58
C PRO A 234 9.86 23.48 15.43
N ALA A 235 8.56 23.41 15.71
CA ALA A 235 7.53 23.08 14.73
C ALA A 235 7.38 24.15 13.62
N GLU A 236 7.86 25.38 13.87
CA GLU A 236 7.82 26.44 12.86
C GLU A 236 8.87 26.27 11.75
N GLY A 237 9.95 25.52 11.98
CA GLY A 237 11.07 25.40 11.04
C GLY A 237 11.93 26.67 10.90
N PRO A 238 12.91 26.66 9.99
CA PRO A 238 13.21 25.58 9.04
C PRO A 238 13.94 24.40 9.70
N TYR A 239 13.86 23.23 9.08
CA TYR A 239 14.61 22.02 9.48
C TYR A 239 14.71 21.04 8.30
N SER A 240 15.71 20.16 8.36
CA SER A 240 15.87 19.04 7.42
C SER A 240 15.31 17.76 8.03
N LEU A 241 14.48 17.03 7.30
CA LEU A 241 13.93 15.74 7.75
C LEU A 241 13.99 14.71 6.64
N LYS A 242 14.27 13.46 7.03
CA LYS A 242 14.17 12.31 6.13
C LYS A 242 12.73 12.10 5.66
N MET A 243 12.56 11.59 4.44
CA MET A 243 11.28 11.17 3.88
C MET A 243 10.56 10.16 4.78
N TYR A 244 11.30 9.35 5.53
CA TYR A 244 10.80 8.45 6.58
C TYR A 244 9.82 9.12 7.56
N PHE A 245 10.06 10.38 7.92
CA PHE A 245 9.19 11.13 8.84
C PHE A 245 8.01 11.80 8.14
N GLN A 246 7.99 11.84 6.81
CA GLN A 246 6.95 12.47 6.03
C GLN A 246 5.74 11.56 5.88
N PHE A 247 4.57 12.15 6.08
CA PHE A 247 3.31 11.44 5.96
C PHE A 247 3.08 10.96 4.52
N CYS A 248 2.95 9.65 4.32
CA CYS A 248 2.80 9.01 3.01
C CYS A 248 3.95 9.29 2.03
N GLY A 249 5.14 9.67 2.54
CA GLY A 249 6.26 10.12 1.70
C GLY A 249 6.84 9.05 0.77
N SER A 250 6.86 7.78 1.20
CA SER A 250 7.46 6.68 0.44
C SER A 250 6.53 5.46 0.31
N GLN A 251 5.23 5.66 0.50
CA GLN A 251 4.26 4.57 0.33
C GLN A 251 4.16 4.15 -1.14
N GLN A 252 3.70 2.92 -1.38
CA GLN A 252 3.85 2.26 -2.68
C GLN A 252 2.62 2.40 -3.59
N VAL A 253 1.57 3.09 -3.13
CA VAL A 253 0.33 3.37 -3.87
C VAL A 253 0.20 4.87 -4.23
N GLY A 254 1.31 5.59 -4.37
CA GLY A 254 1.38 6.91 -5.06
C GLY A 254 0.74 8.14 -4.39
N GLY A 255 0.45 8.13 -3.09
CA GLY A 255 0.00 9.30 -2.31
C GLY A 255 1.02 10.44 -2.08
N ASN A 256 2.23 10.36 -2.64
CA ASN A 256 3.24 11.43 -2.64
C ASN A 256 2.89 12.58 -3.62
N LEU A 257 2.02 12.31 -4.59
CA LEU A 257 1.14 13.35 -5.10
C LEU A 257 -0.02 13.39 -4.10
N LEU A 258 -0.24 14.51 -3.41
CA LEU A 258 -1.58 14.82 -2.92
C LEU A 258 -2.50 14.66 -4.14
N VAL A 259 -3.18 13.50 -4.23
CA VAL A 259 -3.94 13.06 -5.41
C VAL A 259 -5.19 13.92 -5.51
N GLY A 260 -5.00 15.21 -5.79
CA GLY A 260 -5.84 15.95 -6.70
C GLY A 260 -5.49 15.40 -8.06
N ARG A 261 -6.18 14.33 -8.46
CA ARG A 261 -6.43 14.10 -9.88
C ARG A 261 -6.98 15.44 -10.37
N GLU A 262 -6.32 16.06 -11.34
CA GLU A 262 -6.82 17.29 -11.95
C GLU A 262 -8.30 17.07 -12.30
N HIS A 263 -9.16 17.80 -11.59
CA HIS A 263 -10.58 17.92 -11.84
C HIS A 263 -10.81 19.31 -12.44
#